data_AF-W1YA21-F1
#
_entry.id   AF-W1YA21-F1
#
_cell.length_a   1.000
_cell.length_b   1.000
_cell.length_c   1.000
_cell.angle_alpha   90.00
_cell.angle_beta   90.00
_cell.angle_gamma   90.00
#
_symmetry.space_group_name_H-M   'P 1'
#
loop_
_entity.id
_entity.type
_entity.pdbx_description
1 polymer ?
#
loop_
_entity_poly.entity_id
_entity_poly.type
_entity_poly.pdbx_seq_one_letter_code
_entity_poly.pdbx_strand_id
1 'polypeptide(L)'
;RYRMFGYRSNVPKVRLTTDRLVVRLVHDRDAWRLADYYAENRHFLKPWEPVRDESHCYPSGWQARLGMINEFHKQGSAFYFGLFDPDEKEIIGVANFSNVVRGSFHA
;
A
#
# COMPACT_ATOMS: atom_id res chain seq x y z
N ARG A 1 37.05 1.17 11.46
CA ARG A 1 35.96 0.32 10.91
C ARG A 1 34.67 1.12 10.97
N TYR A 2 34.11 1.46 9.82
CA TYR A 2 32.99 2.39 9.66
C TYR A 2 31.70 1.85 10.32
N ARG A 3 31.10 2.66 11.21
CA ARG A 3 29.68 2.52 11.57
C ARG A 3 28.87 3.01 10.37
N MET A 4 28.26 2.11 9.61
CA MET A 4 27.20 2.50 8.67
C MET A 4 26.01 3.01 9.49
N PHE A 5 25.66 4.27 9.29
CA PHE A 5 24.40 4.84 9.75
C PHE A 5 23.26 4.08 9.07
N GLY A 6 22.65 3.13 9.78
CA GLY A 6 21.38 2.55 9.34
C GLY A 6 20.30 3.63 9.49
N TYR A 7 19.80 4.15 8.37
CA TYR A 7 18.54 4.89 8.36
C TYR A 7 17.47 3.95 8.93
N ARG A 8 17.05 4.17 10.17
CA ARG A 8 15.85 3.50 10.70
C ARG A 8 14.69 3.97 9.84
N SER A 9 14.12 3.09 9.02
CA SER A 9 12.88 3.40 8.32
C SER A 9 11.80 3.59 9.38
N ASN A 10 11.24 4.81 9.47
CA ASN A 10 10.14 5.11 10.40
C ASN A 10 8.79 4.57 9.89
N VAL A 11 8.81 3.71 8.87
CA VAL A 11 7.63 3.04 8.33
C VAL A 11 7.22 1.94 9.29
N PRO A 12 5.98 1.96 9.81
CA PRO A 12 5.48 0.90 10.66
C PRO A 12 5.55 -0.45 9.95
N LYS A 13 6.08 -1.48 10.60
CA LYS A 13 6.07 -2.85 10.08
C LYS A 13 4.81 -3.56 10.56
N VAL A 14 3.69 -3.26 9.91
CA VAL A 14 2.40 -3.90 10.21
C VAL A 14 2.20 -5.08 9.27
N ARG A 15 2.01 -6.26 9.85
CA ARG A 15 1.72 -7.51 9.14
C ARG A 15 0.74 -8.35 9.95
N LEU A 16 -0.31 -8.82 9.29
CA LEU A 16 -1.26 -9.78 9.82
C LEU A 16 -1.32 -10.98 8.86
N THR A 17 -1.07 -12.17 9.38
CA THR A 17 -1.17 -13.42 8.60
C THR A 17 -2.40 -14.18 9.05
N THR A 18 -3.16 -14.70 8.09
CA THR A 18 -4.29 -15.60 8.29
C THR A 18 -4.07 -16.86 7.45
N ASP A 19 -4.92 -17.86 7.58
CA ASP A 19 -4.84 -19.09 6.78
C ASP A 19 -4.86 -18.85 5.26
N ARG A 20 -5.50 -17.75 4.83
CA ARG A 20 -5.74 -17.46 3.40
C ARG A 20 -5.05 -16.20 2.90
N LEU A 21 -4.55 -15.34 3.80
CA LEU A 21 -4.10 -14.01 3.44
C LEU A 21 -2.89 -13.56 4.24
N VAL A 22 -2.06 -12.76 3.57
CA VAL A 22 -1.11 -11.86 4.21
C VAL A 22 -1.62 -10.43 4.02
N VAL A 23 -1.88 -9.72 5.12
CA VAL A 23 -2.24 -8.31 5.09
C VAL A 23 -1.06 -7.48 5.58
N ARG A 24 -0.55 -6.59 4.74
CA ARG A 24 0.58 -5.72 5.08
C ARG A 24 0.51 -4.39 4.34
N LEU A 25 1.28 -3.42 4.81
CA LEU A 25 1.46 -2.17 4.08
C LEU A 25 2.09 -2.43 2.70
N VAL A 26 1.57 -1.73 1.69
CA VAL A 26 2.17 -1.73 0.34
C VAL A 26 3.48 -0.95 0.34
N HIS A 27 4.42 -1.36 -0.51
CA HIS A 27 5.69 -0.67 -0.73
C HIS A 27 6.04 -0.63 -2.21
N ASP A 28 7.14 0.05 -2.56
CA ASP A 28 7.52 0.35 -3.95
C ASP A 28 7.59 -0.86 -4.90
N ARG A 29 7.82 -2.07 -4.37
CA ARG A 29 7.92 -3.30 -5.17
C ARG A 29 6.57 -3.93 -5.50
N ASP A 30 5.48 -3.40 -4.96
CA ASP A 30 4.12 -3.88 -5.21
C ASP A 30 3.46 -3.19 -6.42
N ALA A 31 4.17 -2.29 -7.11
CA ALA A 31 3.64 -1.54 -8.25
C ALA A 31 2.99 -2.42 -9.31
N TRP A 32 3.63 -3.54 -9.65
CA TRP A 32 3.10 -4.52 -10.61
C TRP A 32 1.85 -5.21 -10.07
N ARG A 33 1.89 -5.72 -8.84
CA ARG A 33 0.75 -6.40 -8.22
C ARG A 33 -0.48 -5.49 -8.09
N LEU A 34 -0.27 -4.21 -7.79
CA LEU A 34 -1.35 -3.22 -7.74
C LEU A 34 -1.92 -2.94 -9.14
N ALA A 35 -1.06 -2.77 -10.13
CA ALA A 35 -1.48 -2.57 -11.51
C ALA A 35 -2.32 -3.75 -12.01
N ASP A 36 -1.84 -4.97 -11.79
CA ASP A 36 -2.53 -6.21 -12.18
C ASP A 36 -3.89 -6.30 -11.49
N TYR A 37 -3.95 -6.09 -10.16
CA TYR A 37 -5.21 -6.07 -9.41
C TYR A 37 -6.23 -5.10 -10.01
N TYR A 38 -5.85 -3.85 -10.29
CA TYR A 38 -6.78 -2.87 -10.85
C TYR A 38 -7.14 -3.13 -12.32
N ALA A 39 -6.21 -3.69 -13.10
CA ALA A 39 -6.46 -4.05 -14.49
C ALA A 39 -7.48 -5.20 -14.59
N GLU A 40 -7.28 -6.27 -13.82
CA GLU A 40 -8.17 -7.42 -13.78
C GLU A 40 -9.57 -7.07 -13.26
N ASN A 41 -9.63 -6.21 -12.23
CA ASN A 41 -10.89 -5.83 -11.60
C ASN A 41 -11.54 -4.57 -12.20
N ARG A 42 -10.99 -4.01 -13.30
CA ARG A 42 -11.42 -2.72 -13.87
C ARG A 42 -12.93 -2.63 -14.11
N HIS A 43 -13.51 -3.64 -14.75
CA HIS A 43 -14.93 -3.67 -15.09
C HIS A 43 -15.81 -3.75 -13.83
N PHE A 44 -15.37 -4.54 -12.86
CA PHE A 44 -16.08 -4.70 -11.59
C PHE A 44 -16.02 -3.44 -10.73
N LEU A 45 -14.86 -2.78 -10.64
CA LEU A 45 -14.65 -1.60 -9.79
C LEU A 45 -15.23 -0.31 -10.37
N LYS A 46 -15.34 -0.20 -11.70
CA LYS A 46 -15.84 1.00 -12.39
C LYS A 46 -17.12 1.62 -11.81
N PRO A 47 -18.18 0.86 -11.45
CA PRO A 47 -19.38 1.44 -10.84
C PRO A 47 -19.24 1.81 -9.35
N TRP A 48 -18.25 1.24 -8.64
CA TRP A 48 -18.13 1.36 -7.18
C TRP A 48 -17.06 2.36 -6.73
N GLU A 49 -16.12 2.69 -7.61
CA GLU A 49 -15.03 3.61 -7.31
C GLU A 49 -15.19 4.93 -8.08
N PRO A 50 -14.64 6.04 -7.55
CA PRO A 50 -14.53 7.28 -8.32
C PRO A 50 -13.83 7.03 -9.65
N VAL A 51 -14.16 7.84 -10.67
CA VAL A 51 -13.50 7.76 -11.96
C VAL A 51 -12.00 7.98 -11.77
N ARG A 52 -11.23 6.94 -12.07
CA ARG A 52 -9.77 6.91 -12.00
C ARG A 52 -9.20 6.94 -13.41
N ASP A 53 -8.06 7.61 -13.56
CA ASP A 53 -7.31 7.58 -14.80
C ASP A 53 -6.67 6.18 -15.02
N GLU A 54 -6.34 5.87 -16.28
CA GLU A 54 -5.87 4.55 -16.67
C GLU A 54 -4.52 4.16 -16.05
N SER A 55 -3.76 5.10 -15.48
CA SER A 55 -2.46 4.81 -14.84
C SER A 55 -2.55 3.80 -13.71
N HIS A 56 -3.73 3.59 -13.11
CA HIS A 56 -3.93 2.58 -12.07
C HIS A 56 -3.80 1.14 -12.60
N CYS A 57 -3.98 0.95 -13.92
CA CYS A 57 -3.79 -0.34 -14.58
C CYS A 57 -2.34 -0.53 -15.08
N TYR A 58 -1.44 0.43 -14.81
CA TYR A 58 -0.05 0.40 -15.28
C TYR A 58 0.94 0.54 -14.11
N PRO A 59 2.00 -0.28 -14.05
CA PRO A 59 2.99 -0.21 -12.96
C PRO A 59 3.66 1.17 -12.85
N SER A 60 3.85 1.87 -13.98
CA SER A 60 4.43 3.22 -14.01
C SER A 60 3.59 4.25 -13.25
N GLY A 61 2.26 4.13 -13.27
CA GLY A 61 1.36 4.98 -12.50
C GLY A 61 1.52 4.77 -10.98
N TRP A 62 1.87 3.55 -10.59
CA TRP A 62 2.06 3.19 -9.18
C TRP A 62 3.41 3.58 -8.61
N GLN A 63 4.47 3.68 -9.42
CA GLN A 63 5.81 4.02 -8.92
C GLN A 63 5.84 5.35 -8.17
N ALA A 64 5.35 6.44 -8.79
CA ALA A 64 5.30 7.75 -8.15
C ALA A 64 4.34 7.77 -6.94
N ARG A 65 3.21 7.07 -7.07
CA ARG A 65 2.18 7.01 -6.02
C ARG A 65 2.65 6.24 -4.79
N LEU A 66 3.34 5.13 -4.96
CA LEU A 66 3.88 4.32 -3.87
C LEU A 66 4.93 5.11 -3.07
N GLY A 67 5.73 5.94 -3.74
CA GLY A 67 6.62 6.89 -3.07
C GLY A 67 5.86 7.83 -2.13
N MET A 68 4.76 8.44 -2.60
CA MET A 68 3.91 9.30 -1.78
C MET A 68 3.21 8.53 -0.65
N ILE A 69 2.71 7.33 -0.93
CA ILE A 69 2.08 6.45 0.07
C ILE A 69 3.09 6.10 1.18
N ASN A 70 4.34 5.81 0.83
CA ASN A 70 5.40 5.53 1.78
C ASN A 70 5.68 6.73 2.70
N GLU A 71 5.64 7.96 2.17
CA GLU A 71 5.73 9.17 3.00
C GLU A 71 4.53 9.29 3.96
N PHE A 72 3.31 9.01 3.51
CA PHE A 72 2.16 8.98 4.42
C PHE A 72 2.27 7.92 5.52
N HIS A 73 2.82 6.74 5.19
CA HIS A 73 3.08 5.70 6.20
C HIS A 73 4.11 6.17 7.25
N LYS A 74 5.20 6.83 6.82
CA LYS A 74 6.22 7.38 7.72
C LYS A 74 5.67 8.48 8.64
N GLN A 75 4.76 9.31 8.11
CA GLN A 75 4.09 10.36 8.86
C GLN A 75 2.97 9.83 9.75
N GLY A 76 2.52 8.59 9.52
CA GLY A 76 1.37 8.00 10.20
C GLY A 76 0.05 8.70 9.88
N SER A 77 -0.02 9.41 8.75
CA SER A 77 -1.19 10.16 8.27
C SER A 77 -2.10 9.34 7.37
N ALA A 78 -1.59 8.24 6.82
CA ALA A 78 -2.41 7.22 6.16
C ALA A 78 -1.71 5.84 6.21
N PHE A 79 -2.49 4.78 6.05
CA PHE A 79 -2.02 3.40 5.99
C PHE A 79 -2.74 2.67 4.86
N TYR A 80 -1.97 2.24 3.87
CA TYR A 80 -2.48 1.56 2.68
C TYR A 80 -2.06 0.10 2.74
N PHE A 81 -3.03 -0.80 2.93
CA PHE A 81 -2.80 -2.23 3.03
C PHE A 81 -3.17 -2.94 1.74
N GLY A 82 -2.28 -3.83 1.31
CA GLY A 82 -2.60 -4.88 0.35
C GLY A 82 -3.03 -6.13 1.11
N LEU A 83 -4.07 -6.79 0.60
CA LEU A 83 -4.48 -8.12 1.00
C LEU A 83 -3.92 -9.07 -0.05
N PHE A 84 -2.87 -9.80 0.33
CA PHE A 84 -2.15 -10.68 -0.56
C PHE A 84 -2.57 -12.13 -0.33
N ASP A 85 -2.37 -12.96 -1.35
CA ASP A 85 -2.38 -14.42 -1.20
C ASP A 85 -1.25 -14.87 -0.23
N PRO A 86 -1.28 -16.13 0.27
CA PRO A 86 -0.29 -16.60 1.25
C PRO A 86 1.16 -16.51 0.79
N ASP A 87 1.41 -16.61 -0.52
CA ASP A 87 2.75 -16.52 -1.11
C ASP A 87 3.17 -15.07 -1.46
N GLU A 88 2.30 -14.08 -1.21
CA GLU A 88 2.50 -12.68 -1.58
C GLU A 88 2.84 -12.46 -3.07
N LYS A 89 2.28 -13.29 -3.94
CA LYS A 89 2.42 -13.18 -5.39
C LYS A 89 1.46 -12.15 -5.96
N GLU A 90 0.24 -12.10 -5.45
CA GLU A 90 -0.84 -11.29 -6.00
C GLU A 90 -1.53 -10.47 -4.91
N ILE A 91 -2.11 -9.34 -5.30
CA ILE A 91 -3.01 -8.57 -4.44
C ILE A 91 -4.42 -8.96 -4.83
N ILE A 92 -5.19 -9.47 -3.87
CA ILE A 92 -6.58 -9.87 -4.09
C ILE A 92 -7.57 -8.84 -3.50
N GLY A 93 -7.06 -7.79 -2.86
CA GLY A 93 -7.85 -6.71 -2.31
C GLY A 93 -6.99 -5.63 -1.66
N VAL A 94 -7.61 -4.50 -1.33
CA VAL A 94 -6.94 -3.40 -0.63
C VAL A 94 -7.80 -2.90 0.54
N ALA A 95 -7.15 -2.43 1.60
CA ALA A 95 -7.81 -1.77 2.72
C ALA A 95 -7.02 -0.53 3.12
N ASN A 96 -7.62 0.64 2.99
CA ASN A 96 -6.90 1.91 3.13
C ASN A 96 -7.51 2.75 4.24
N PHE A 97 -6.68 3.17 5.19
CA PHE A 97 -7.01 4.17 6.19
C PHE A 97 -6.36 5.49 5.74
N SER A 98 -7.16 6.39 5.18
CA SER A 98 -6.72 7.73 4.77
C SER A 98 -7.12 8.77 5.81
N ASN A 99 -6.40 9.89 5.84
CA ASN A 99 -6.70 11.05 6.69
C ASN A 99 -6.72 10.69 8.20
N VAL A 100 -5.70 9.97 8.65
CA VAL A 100 -5.53 9.62 10.06
C VAL A 100 -5.15 10.88 10.83
N VAL A 101 -6.06 11.32 11.69
CA VAL A 101 -5.83 12.46 12.60
C VAL A 101 -5.61 11.94 14.00
N ARG A 102 -4.45 12.28 14.56
CA ARG A 102 -4.08 12.00 15.95
C ARG A 102 -4.43 13.23 16.78
N GLY A 103 -5.47 13.13 17.62
CA GLY A 103 -5.91 14.23 18.49
C GLY A 103 -4.87 14.59 19.57
N SER A 104 -5.18 15.58 20.40
CA SER A 104 -4.27 16.18 21.39
C SER A 104 -3.79 15.25 22.53
N PHE A 105 -4.16 13.98 22.54
CA PHE A 105 -3.84 13.01 23.60
C PHE A 105 -2.78 11.98 23.15
N HIS A 106 -1.66 12.47 22.64
CA HIS A 106 -0.43 11.67 22.51
C HIS A 106 0.62 12.25 23.47
N ALA A 107 0.59 11.78 24.71
CA ALA A 107 1.69 11.89 25.68
C ALA A 107 2.46 10.57 25.71
#